data_AF-A0A177U6W7-F1
#
_entry.id   AF-A0A177U6W7-F1
#
_cell.length_a   1.000
_cell.length_b   1.000
_cell.length_c   1.000
_cell.angle_alpha   90.00
_cell.angle_beta   90.00
_cell.angle_gamma   90.00
#
_symmetry.space_group_name_H-M   'P 1'
#
loop_
_entity.id
_entity.type
_entity.pdbx_description
1 polymer ?
#
loop_
_entity_poly.entity_id
_entity_poly.type
_entity_poly.pdbx_seq_one_letter_code
_entity_poly.pdbx_strand_id
1 'polypeptide(L)'
;MPVDPYARLLNIMLPYHNRFRQTYATIQATLHSPHPQSLPQRRLETLLHQTLNLTHHLDAHHHIEESFIFPVLAVRMPQFGAGDAGDKGHVEEHRRMHASLETLRTYARSVERLLSGSAGRKAVNDGAGQVLPSSQQDSDDDEVEKRKDWPTAIFDSARFKALVGQLGATLFPHLEAEETSLRPANIKAAGFTLAELARIEV
;
A
#
# COMPACT_ATOMS: atom_id res chain seq x y z
N MET A 1 -27.28 -14.21 -11.25
CA MET A 1 -27.89 -12.89 -10.98
C MET A 1 -27.40 -11.92 -12.04
N PRO A 2 -28.28 -11.15 -12.71
CA PRO A 2 -27.83 -10.10 -13.60
C PRO A 2 -26.98 -9.09 -12.80
N VAL A 3 -25.84 -8.68 -13.35
CA VAL A 3 -25.01 -7.63 -12.74
C VAL A 3 -25.80 -6.32 -12.84
N ASP A 4 -25.97 -5.61 -11.72
CA ASP A 4 -26.61 -4.28 -11.74
C ASP A 4 -25.75 -3.35 -12.62
N PRO A 5 -26.27 -2.80 -13.74
CA PRO A 5 -25.47 -1.97 -14.63
C PRO A 5 -24.96 -0.69 -13.96
N TYR A 6 -25.59 -0.25 -12.87
CA TYR A 6 -25.11 0.87 -12.05
C TYR A 6 -23.92 0.48 -11.15
N ALA A 7 -23.57 -0.81 -11.04
CA ALA A 7 -22.39 -1.29 -10.32
C ALA A 7 -21.11 -1.25 -11.18
N ARG A 8 -21.19 -0.80 -12.45
CA ARG A 8 -20.07 -0.85 -13.39
C ARG A 8 -18.78 -0.26 -12.81
N LEU A 9 -18.82 0.98 -12.32
CA LEU A 9 -17.64 1.66 -11.76
C LEU A 9 -17.10 0.94 -10.54
N LEU A 10 -17.96 0.58 -9.60
CA LEU A 10 -17.57 -0.19 -8.41
C LEU A 10 -16.89 -1.51 -8.81
N ASN A 11 -17.43 -2.24 -9.79
CA ASN A 11 -16.85 -3.49 -10.26
C ASN A 11 -15.50 -3.31 -10.95
N ILE A 12 -15.23 -2.14 -11.53
CA ILE A 12 -13.92 -1.80 -12.08
C ILE A 12 -12.93 -1.47 -10.96
N MET A 13 -13.35 -0.78 -9.91
CA MET A 13 -12.49 -0.41 -8.77
C MET A 13 -12.11 -1.60 -7.88
N LEU A 14 -13.08 -2.48 -7.59
CA LEU A 14 -12.90 -3.55 -6.61
C LEU A 14 -11.67 -4.44 -6.85
N PRO A 15 -11.33 -4.89 -8.08
CA PRO A 15 -10.10 -5.63 -8.33
C PRO A 15 -8.82 -4.90 -7.89
N TYR A 16 -8.71 -3.59 -8.18
CA TYR A 16 -7.56 -2.78 -7.78
C TYR A 16 -7.53 -2.58 -6.26
N HIS A 17 -8.65 -2.20 -5.66
CA HIS A 17 -8.76 -1.97 -4.21
C HIS A 17 -8.42 -3.24 -3.42
N ASN A 18 -8.95 -4.39 -3.86
CA ASN A 18 -8.65 -5.67 -3.24
C ASN A 18 -7.18 -6.03 -3.38
N ARG A 19 -6.54 -5.71 -4.52
CA ARG A 19 -5.11 -5.92 -4.71
C ARG A 19 -4.28 -5.04 -3.77
N PHE A 20 -4.68 -3.80 -3.53
CA PHE A 20 -4.02 -2.93 -2.54
C PHE A 20 -4.13 -3.49 -1.13
N ARG A 21 -5.34 -3.91 -0.71
CA ARG A 21 -5.57 -4.54 0.60
C ARG A 21 -4.71 -5.79 0.79
N GLN A 22 -4.66 -6.67 -0.21
CA GLN A 22 -3.83 -7.88 -0.16
C GLN A 22 -2.34 -7.58 -0.09
N THR A 23 -1.86 -6.62 -0.89
CA THR A 23 -0.45 -6.24 -0.91
C THR A 23 -0.05 -5.62 0.43
N TYR A 24 -0.88 -4.72 0.97
CA TYR A 24 -0.69 -4.15 2.30
C TYR A 24 -0.64 -5.23 3.38
N ALA A 25 -1.58 -6.19 3.37
CA ALA A 25 -1.63 -7.26 4.36
C ALA A 25 -0.34 -8.13 4.32
N THR A 26 0.19 -8.38 3.12
CA THR A 26 1.44 -9.14 2.93
C THR A 26 2.65 -8.40 3.51
N ILE A 27 2.74 -7.09 3.26
CA ILE A 27 3.77 -6.21 3.83
C ILE A 27 3.66 -6.22 5.36
N GLN A 28 2.45 -6.03 5.89
CA GLN A 28 2.18 -6.05 7.33
C GLN A 28 2.53 -7.39 7.98
N ALA A 29 2.17 -8.52 7.38
CA ALA A 29 2.50 -9.84 7.89
C ALA A 29 4.02 -10.05 7.99
N THR A 30 4.78 -9.53 7.02
CA THR A 30 6.25 -9.58 7.06
C THR A 30 6.81 -8.74 8.22
N LEU A 31 6.28 -7.54 8.43
CA LEU A 31 6.71 -6.63 9.51
C LEU A 31 6.23 -7.07 10.91
N HIS A 32 5.23 -7.93 11.00
CA HIS A 32 4.75 -8.54 12.25
C HIS A 32 5.34 -9.92 12.54
N SER A 33 6.26 -10.41 11.71
CA SER A 33 7.02 -11.61 12.04
C SER A 33 7.80 -11.42 13.36
N PRO A 34 8.11 -12.47 14.13
CA PRO A 34 8.72 -12.34 15.45
C PRO A 34 10.04 -11.56 15.48
N HIS A 35 10.81 -11.60 14.38
CA HIS A 35 12.11 -10.94 14.27
C HIS A 35 12.21 -10.12 12.97
N PRO A 36 11.45 -9.00 12.86
CA PRO A 36 11.41 -8.24 11.61
C PRO A 36 12.74 -7.50 11.38
N GLN A 37 13.50 -7.21 12.44
CA GLN A 37 14.80 -6.56 12.37
C GLN A 37 15.91 -7.47 11.81
N SER A 38 15.75 -8.79 11.87
CA SER A 38 16.70 -9.78 11.36
C SER A 38 16.14 -10.61 10.19
N LEU A 39 15.28 -9.99 9.38
CA LEU A 39 14.74 -10.63 8.17
C LEU A 39 15.86 -11.18 7.27
N PRO A 40 15.68 -12.37 6.66
CA PRO A 40 16.55 -12.85 5.60
C PRO A 40 16.69 -11.81 4.48
N GLN A 41 17.88 -11.65 3.89
CA GLN A 41 18.13 -10.62 2.88
C GLN A 41 17.11 -10.64 1.74
N ARG A 42 16.83 -11.82 1.16
CA ARG A 42 15.83 -11.96 0.09
C ARG A 42 14.42 -11.53 0.53
N ARG A 43 14.06 -11.75 1.79
CA ARG A 43 12.76 -11.31 2.34
C ARG A 43 12.70 -9.81 2.52
N LEU A 44 13.80 -9.17 2.93
CA LEU A 44 13.90 -7.71 2.99
C LEU A 44 13.80 -7.10 1.58
N GLU A 45 14.51 -7.65 0.59
CA GLU A 45 14.41 -7.22 -0.81
C GLU A 45 12.97 -7.38 -1.35
N THR A 46 12.32 -8.51 -1.05
CA THR A 46 10.91 -8.75 -1.42
C THR A 46 9.97 -7.74 -0.78
N LEU A 47 10.15 -7.44 0.51
CA LEU A 47 9.38 -6.43 1.25
C LEU A 47 9.51 -5.04 0.60
N LEU A 48 10.73 -4.63 0.25
CA LEU A 48 11.01 -3.36 -0.42
C LEU A 48 10.33 -3.29 -1.79
N HIS A 49 10.50 -4.31 -2.61
CA HIS A 49 9.89 -4.39 -3.93
C HIS A 49 8.35 -4.36 -3.86
N GLN A 50 7.73 -5.11 -2.94
CA GLN A 50 6.29 -5.07 -2.71
C GLN A 50 5.81 -3.68 -2.28
N THR A 51 6.56 -3.02 -1.40
CA THR A 51 6.23 -1.67 -0.92
C THR A 51 6.31 -0.65 -2.05
N LEU A 52 7.40 -0.65 -2.83
CA LEU A 52 7.57 0.28 -3.95
C LEU A 52 6.50 0.08 -5.02
N ASN A 53 6.18 -1.17 -5.37
CA ASN A 53 5.10 -1.48 -6.30
C ASN A 53 3.73 -1.03 -5.79
N LEU A 54 3.43 -1.21 -4.50
CA LEU A 54 2.20 -0.70 -3.90
C LEU A 54 2.13 0.82 -4.05
N THR A 55 3.21 1.53 -3.72
CA THR A 55 3.20 3.00 -3.85
C THR A 55 3.03 3.46 -5.29
N HIS A 56 3.65 2.77 -6.26
CA HIS A 56 3.55 3.13 -7.67
C HIS A 56 2.13 2.92 -8.21
N HIS A 57 1.50 1.79 -7.89
CA HIS A 57 0.16 1.49 -8.39
C HIS A 57 -0.92 2.36 -7.74
N LEU A 58 -0.79 2.70 -6.45
CA LEU A 58 -1.70 3.66 -5.81
C LEU A 58 -1.59 5.03 -6.47
N ASP A 59 -0.37 5.50 -6.77
CA ASP A 59 -0.20 6.78 -7.45
C ASP A 59 -0.84 6.80 -8.84
N ALA A 60 -0.61 5.75 -9.64
CA ALA A 60 -1.18 5.65 -10.97
C ALA A 60 -2.72 5.53 -10.95
N HIS A 61 -3.26 4.79 -9.98
CA HIS A 61 -4.69 4.60 -9.80
C HIS A 61 -5.41 5.91 -9.46
N HIS A 62 -4.94 6.63 -8.43
CA HIS A 62 -5.50 7.93 -8.06
C HIS A 62 -5.35 8.95 -9.20
N HIS A 63 -4.24 8.91 -9.94
CA HIS A 63 -4.06 9.79 -11.09
C HIS A 63 -5.13 9.56 -12.17
N ILE A 64 -5.48 8.30 -12.46
CA ILE A 64 -6.54 7.96 -13.41
C ILE A 64 -7.89 8.47 -12.88
N GLU A 65 -8.18 8.23 -11.61
CA GLU A 65 -9.40 8.69 -10.96
C GLU A 65 -9.58 10.20 -11.06
N GLU A 66 -8.59 10.96 -10.57
CA GLU A 66 -8.64 12.42 -10.56
C GLU A 66 -8.67 13.03 -11.96
N SER A 67 -8.04 12.38 -12.93
CA SER A 67 -7.96 12.91 -14.30
C SER A 67 -9.20 12.60 -15.14
N PHE A 68 -9.82 11.43 -14.95
CA PHE A 68 -10.81 10.91 -15.90
C PHE A 68 -12.16 10.54 -15.27
N ILE A 69 -12.18 10.10 -14.00
CA ILE A 69 -13.40 9.56 -13.37
C ILE A 69 -14.06 10.61 -12.48
N PHE A 70 -13.29 11.19 -11.55
CA PHE A 70 -13.77 12.15 -10.57
C PHE A 70 -14.39 13.40 -11.19
N PRO A 71 -13.82 14.01 -12.26
CA PRO A 71 -14.44 15.17 -12.89
C PRO A 71 -15.85 14.88 -13.43
N VAL A 72 -16.10 13.67 -13.94
CA VAL A 72 -17.41 13.27 -14.45
C VAL A 72 -18.39 13.03 -13.29
N LEU A 73 -17.93 12.35 -12.23
CA LEU A 73 -18.76 12.09 -11.05
C LEU A 73 -19.12 13.37 -10.30
N ALA A 74 -18.20 14.34 -10.23
CA ALA A 74 -18.35 15.61 -9.52
C ALA A 74 -19.55 16.44 -9.99
N VAL A 75 -20.00 16.25 -11.24
CA VAL A 75 -21.19 16.94 -11.80
C VAL A 75 -22.45 16.69 -10.97
N ARG A 76 -22.58 15.49 -10.39
CA ARG A 76 -23.75 15.10 -9.57
C ARG A 76 -23.39 14.70 -8.14
N MET A 77 -22.12 14.44 -7.87
CA MET A 77 -21.61 13.98 -6.58
C MET A 77 -20.43 14.86 -6.15
N PRO A 78 -20.68 16.04 -5.54
CA PRO A 78 -19.67 17.05 -5.25
C PRO A 78 -18.47 16.57 -4.44
N GLN A 79 -18.60 15.48 -3.68
CA GLN A 79 -17.49 14.88 -2.92
C GLN A 79 -16.35 14.34 -3.81
N PHE A 80 -16.58 14.16 -5.11
CA PHE A 80 -15.52 13.83 -6.09
C PHE A 80 -14.86 15.08 -6.70
N GLY A 81 -15.40 16.28 -6.46
CA GLY A 81 -14.83 17.52 -6.99
C GLY A 81 -13.68 18.05 -6.13
N ALA A 82 -12.80 18.86 -6.74
CA ALA A 82 -11.74 19.59 -6.04
C ALA A 82 -12.24 20.81 -5.23
N GLY A 83 -13.56 20.98 -5.11
CA GLY A 83 -14.18 22.07 -4.36
C GLY A 83 -14.18 21.83 -2.85
N ASP A 84 -14.82 22.74 -2.11
CA ASP A 84 -14.85 22.77 -0.64
C ASP A 84 -15.78 21.70 -0.04
N ALA A 85 -15.55 20.42 -0.38
CA ALA A 85 -16.17 19.27 0.26
C ALA A 85 -15.58 18.99 1.66
N GLY A 86 -14.65 19.84 2.11
CA GLY A 86 -13.93 19.71 3.38
C GLY A 86 -13.16 18.40 3.48
N ASP A 87 -12.96 17.94 4.73
CA ASP A 87 -12.19 16.74 5.07
C ASP A 87 -12.76 15.41 4.54
N LYS A 88 -13.89 15.43 3.82
CA LYS A 88 -14.62 14.25 3.31
C LYS A 88 -14.60 14.13 1.78
N GLY A 89 -13.89 15.02 1.08
CA GLY A 89 -13.73 14.92 -0.37
C GLY A 89 -12.70 13.88 -0.76
N HIS A 90 -12.98 13.06 -1.78
CA HIS A 90 -12.08 12.01 -2.24
C HIS A 90 -10.72 12.56 -2.72
N VAL A 91 -10.70 13.77 -3.30
CA VAL A 91 -9.44 14.46 -3.68
C VAL A 91 -8.59 14.81 -2.44
N GLU A 92 -9.20 15.22 -1.34
CA GLU A 92 -8.48 15.51 -0.09
C GLU A 92 -7.99 14.22 0.59
N GLU A 93 -8.77 13.14 0.49
CA GLU A 93 -8.35 11.79 0.90
C GLU A 93 -7.10 11.33 0.12
N HIS A 94 -7.10 11.49 -1.21
CA HIS A 94 -5.92 11.22 -2.05
C HIS A 94 -4.72 12.05 -1.60
N ARG A 95 -4.89 13.36 -1.39
CA ARG A 95 -3.80 14.25 -0.96
C ARG A 95 -3.14 13.77 0.34
N ARG A 96 -3.94 13.37 1.34
CA ARG A 96 -3.43 12.83 2.62
C ARG A 96 -2.70 11.51 2.41
N MET A 97 -3.26 10.63 1.59
CA MET A 97 -2.65 9.35 1.29
C MET A 97 -1.33 9.50 0.51
N HIS A 98 -1.25 10.39 -0.48
CA HIS A 98 -0.02 10.67 -1.21
C HIS A 98 1.11 11.19 -0.30
N ALA A 99 0.79 12.00 0.71
CA ALA A 99 1.78 12.43 1.70
C ALA A 99 2.37 11.24 2.49
N SER A 100 1.53 10.29 2.91
CA SER A 100 1.95 9.04 3.55
C SER A 100 2.75 8.15 2.60
N LEU A 101 2.30 8.02 1.34
CA LEU A 101 2.96 7.23 0.30
C LEU A 101 4.36 7.74 -0.01
N GLU A 102 4.53 9.05 -0.13
CA GLU A 102 5.82 9.64 -0.46
C GLU A 102 6.83 9.42 0.65
N THR A 103 6.40 9.54 1.91
CA THR A 103 7.26 9.27 3.06
C THR A 103 7.70 7.80 3.12
N LEU A 104 6.77 6.87 2.89
CA LEU A 104 7.07 5.43 2.85
C LEU A 104 7.99 5.07 1.68
N ARG A 105 7.70 5.58 0.47
CA ARG A 105 8.50 5.36 -0.74
C ARG A 105 9.91 5.87 -0.58
N THR A 106 10.08 7.10 -0.08
CA THR A 106 11.39 7.71 0.15
C THR A 106 12.23 6.86 1.10
N TYR A 107 11.61 6.36 2.18
CA TYR A 107 12.30 5.46 3.10
C TYR A 107 12.68 4.13 2.42
N ALA A 108 11.73 3.46 1.76
CA ALA A 108 12.00 2.18 1.09
C ALA A 108 13.11 2.28 0.03
N ARG A 109 13.13 3.35 -0.79
CA ARG A 109 14.22 3.60 -1.76
C ARG A 109 15.56 3.84 -1.08
N SER A 110 15.56 4.54 0.05
CA SER A 110 16.80 4.74 0.82
C SER A 110 17.34 3.41 1.33
N VAL A 111 16.48 2.52 1.86
CA VAL A 111 16.88 1.18 2.30
C VAL A 111 17.43 0.37 1.12
N GLU A 112 16.75 0.33 -0.02
CA GLU A 112 17.18 -0.40 -1.24
C GLU A 112 18.56 0.07 -1.72
N ARG A 113 18.81 1.38 -1.72
CA ARG A 113 20.11 1.96 -2.06
C ARG A 113 21.21 1.61 -1.07
N LEU A 114 20.91 1.62 0.23
CA LEU A 114 21.89 1.29 1.28
C LEU A 114 22.23 -0.22 1.27
N LEU A 115 21.21 -1.05 1.06
CA LEU A 115 21.32 -2.50 0.97
C LEU A 115 22.18 -2.94 -0.22
N SER A 116 21.99 -2.32 -1.39
CA SER A 116 22.82 -2.54 -2.59
C SER A 116 24.19 -1.87 -2.53
N GLY A 117 24.42 -1.00 -1.54
CA GLY A 117 25.67 -0.26 -1.33
C GLY A 117 26.75 -1.04 -0.56
N SER A 118 27.86 -0.36 -0.26
CA SER A 118 28.95 -0.93 0.55
C SER A 118 28.52 -1.22 1.99
N ALA A 119 27.64 -0.39 2.56
CA ALA A 119 27.08 -0.59 3.90
C ALA A 119 26.28 -1.89 4.00
N GLY A 120 25.39 -2.16 3.04
CA GLY A 120 24.63 -3.41 2.97
C GLY A 120 25.53 -4.64 2.79
N ARG A 121 26.49 -4.59 1.86
CA ARG A 121 27.49 -5.65 1.69
C ARG A 121 28.26 -5.95 2.98
N LYS A 122 28.69 -4.89 3.69
CA LYS A 122 29.37 -5.05 4.98
C LYS A 122 28.45 -5.70 6.01
N ALA A 123 27.21 -5.23 6.14
CA ALA A 123 26.25 -5.80 7.10
C ALA A 123 25.98 -7.29 6.82
N VAL A 124 25.85 -7.68 5.56
CA VAL A 124 25.71 -9.09 5.15
C VAL A 124 26.94 -9.90 5.53
N ASN A 125 28.15 -9.40 5.22
CA ASN A 125 29.41 -10.05 5.62
C ASN A 125 29.56 -10.17 7.15
N ASP A 126 29.00 -9.22 7.90
CA ASP A 126 28.97 -9.24 9.37
C ASP A 126 27.92 -10.22 9.91
N GLY A 127 27.02 -10.77 9.08
CA GLY A 127 26.02 -11.79 9.42
C GLY A 127 24.57 -11.33 9.39
N ALA A 128 24.27 -10.11 8.94
CA ALA A 128 22.88 -9.64 8.80
C ALA A 128 22.17 -10.33 7.63
N GLY A 129 20.96 -10.82 7.86
CA GLY A 129 20.15 -11.49 6.83
C GLY A 129 20.69 -12.84 6.32
N GLN A 130 21.78 -13.34 6.90
CA GLN A 130 22.38 -14.65 6.64
C GLN A 130 22.10 -15.60 7.80
N VAL A 131 21.84 -16.88 7.51
CA VAL A 131 21.76 -17.92 8.55
C VAL A 131 23.15 -18.08 9.14
N LEU A 132 23.29 -17.86 10.44
CA LEU A 132 24.55 -18.13 11.13
C LEU A 132 24.76 -19.65 11.19
N PRO A 133 25.99 -20.16 11.00
CA PRO A 133 26.28 -21.56 11.24
C PRO A 133 25.88 -21.92 12.67
N SER A 134 25.16 -23.02 12.86
CA SER A 134 24.92 -23.54 14.20
C SER A 134 26.28 -23.87 14.81
N SER A 135 26.62 -23.24 15.94
CA SER A 135 27.69 -23.74 16.78
C SER A 135 27.24 -25.13 17.25
N GLN A 136 27.98 -26.17 16.86
CA GLN A 136 27.80 -27.54 17.35
C GLN A 136 28.04 -27.60 18.86
N GLN A 137 27.09 -27.12 19.67
CA GLN A 137 27.01 -27.24 21.12
C GLN A 137 25.71 -26.58 21.54
N ASP A 138 24.61 -27.31 21.42
CA ASP A 138 23.75 -27.70 22.53
C ASP A 138 22.42 -28.22 21.98
N SER A 139 22.05 -29.37 22.53
CA SER A 139 20.89 -30.20 22.25
C SER A 139 19.56 -29.54 22.62
N ASP A 140 18.53 -29.96 21.89
CA ASP A 140 17.10 -29.92 22.20
C ASP A 140 16.44 -28.54 22.38
N ASP A 141 15.78 -28.09 21.30
CA ASP A 141 14.48 -27.39 21.21
C ASP A 141 14.49 -26.39 20.04
N ASP A 142 13.59 -26.58 19.07
CA ASP A 142 13.23 -25.66 17.96
C ASP A 142 14.35 -24.69 17.51
N GLU A 143 15.28 -25.16 16.66
CA GLU A 143 16.35 -24.33 16.09
C GLU A 143 15.78 -23.17 15.23
N VAL A 144 15.46 -22.05 15.88
CA VAL A 144 15.22 -20.78 15.20
C VAL A 144 16.57 -20.34 14.63
N GLU A 145 16.73 -20.47 13.31
CA GLU A 145 17.90 -20.01 12.56
C GLU A 145 18.32 -18.61 13.00
N LYS A 146 19.39 -18.53 13.79
CA LYS A 146 19.88 -17.27 14.36
C LYS A 146 20.48 -16.41 13.25
N ARG A 147 20.10 -15.13 13.21
CA ARG A 147 20.59 -14.12 12.27
C ARG A 147 20.95 -12.86 13.06
N LYS A 148 21.96 -12.11 12.61
CA LYS A 148 22.16 -10.77 13.18
C LYS A 148 21.12 -9.81 12.64
N ASP A 149 20.76 -8.84 13.46
CA ASP A 149 19.91 -7.73 13.08
C ASP A 149 20.55 -6.90 11.97
N TRP A 150 19.71 -6.39 11.06
CA TRP A 150 20.12 -5.32 10.16
C TRP A 150 20.48 -4.09 10.98
N PRO A 151 21.57 -3.37 10.65
CA PRO A 151 21.82 -2.06 11.26
C PRO A 151 20.64 -1.12 11.01
N THR A 152 20.16 -0.41 12.04
CA THR A 152 19.02 0.52 11.91
C THR A 152 19.29 1.67 10.95
N ALA A 153 20.57 2.02 10.75
CA ALA A 153 20.99 2.97 9.72
C ALA A 153 20.71 2.48 8.29
N ILE A 154 20.60 1.16 8.07
CA ILE A 154 20.24 0.54 6.78
C ILE A 154 18.73 0.26 6.75
N PHE A 155 18.24 -0.47 7.74
CA PHE A 155 16.84 -0.86 7.85
C PHE A 155 16.42 -0.84 9.32
N ASP A 156 15.52 0.08 9.65
CA ASP A 156 14.82 0.15 10.93
C ASP A 156 13.39 -0.38 10.71
N SER A 157 13.12 -1.57 11.24
CA SER A 157 11.82 -2.25 11.11
C SER A 157 10.71 -1.54 11.87
N ALA A 158 11.01 -0.88 13.00
CA ALA A 158 10.02 -0.13 13.77
C ALA A 158 9.59 1.12 13.00
N ARG A 159 10.54 1.84 12.41
CA ARG A 159 10.24 2.97 11.52
C ARG A 159 9.44 2.52 10.30
N PHE A 160 9.83 1.41 9.64
CA PHE A 160 9.09 0.89 8.50
C PHE A 160 7.64 0.56 8.89
N LYS A 161 7.45 -0.12 10.03
CA LYS A 161 6.14 -0.47 10.55
C LYS A 161 5.28 0.76 10.84
N ALA A 162 5.86 1.82 11.41
CA ALA A 162 5.13 3.06 11.65
C ALA A 162 4.66 3.71 10.34
N LEU A 163 5.52 3.76 9.31
CA LEU A 163 5.17 4.32 7.99
C LEU A 163 4.09 3.51 7.28
N VAL A 164 4.18 2.17 7.32
CA VAL A 164 3.12 1.30 6.79
C VAL A 164 1.82 1.50 7.56
N GLY A 165 1.88 1.62 8.89
CA GLY A 165 0.70 1.92 9.71
C GLY A 165 0.02 3.24 9.35
N GLN A 166 0.80 4.30 9.11
CA GLN A 166 0.30 5.60 8.66
C GLN A 166 -0.39 5.49 7.28
N LEU A 167 0.21 4.77 6.34
CA LEU A 167 -0.43 4.49 5.05
C LEU A 167 -1.76 3.77 5.24
N GLY A 168 -1.81 2.73 6.08
CA GLY A 168 -3.05 1.98 6.34
C GLY A 168 -4.17 2.84 6.93
N ALA A 169 -3.80 3.77 7.83
CA ALA A 169 -4.74 4.69 8.47
C ALA A 169 -5.38 5.68 7.48
N THR A 170 -4.72 6.00 6.37
CA THR A 170 -5.29 6.83 5.29
C THR A 170 -5.94 6.00 4.18
N LEU A 171 -5.32 4.88 3.81
CA LEU A 171 -5.73 4.04 2.68
C LEU A 171 -7.10 3.40 2.92
N PHE A 172 -7.30 2.70 4.04
CA PHE A 172 -8.51 1.90 4.21
C PHE A 172 -9.80 2.70 4.32
N PRO A 173 -9.86 3.81 5.08
CA PRO A 173 -11.04 4.66 5.10
C PRO A 173 -11.35 5.24 3.73
N HIS A 174 -10.33 5.65 2.98
CA HIS A 174 -10.51 6.18 1.63
C HIS A 174 -11.12 5.13 0.67
N LEU A 175 -10.53 3.93 0.60
CA LEU A 175 -11.06 2.86 -0.27
C LEU A 175 -12.52 2.52 0.08
N GLU A 176 -12.85 2.48 1.38
CA GLU A 176 -14.23 2.22 1.82
C GLU A 176 -15.19 3.38 1.47
N ALA A 177 -14.74 4.63 1.63
CA ALA A 177 -15.52 5.81 1.31
C ALA A 177 -15.83 5.85 -0.19
N GLU A 178 -14.83 5.63 -1.04
CA GLU A 178 -15.00 5.61 -2.49
C GLU A 178 -15.88 4.44 -2.94
N GLU A 179 -15.60 3.21 -2.48
CA GLU A 179 -16.42 2.03 -2.78
C GLU A 179 -17.88 2.27 -2.37
N THR A 180 -18.11 2.94 -1.24
CA THR A 180 -19.44 3.32 -0.76
C THR A 180 -20.09 4.32 -1.71
N SER A 181 -19.41 5.41 -2.07
CA SER A 181 -19.89 6.40 -3.04
C SER A 181 -20.28 5.75 -4.37
N LEU A 182 -19.50 4.77 -4.84
CA LEU A 182 -19.71 4.08 -6.12
C LEU A 182 -20.78 2.97 -6.10
N ARG A 183 -21.43 2.70 -4.96
CA ARG A 183 -22.50 1.69 -4.89
C ARG A 183 -23.68 2.05 -5.81
N PRO A 184 -24.35 1.06 -6.43
CA PRO A 184 -25.48 1.29 -7.33
C PRO A 184 -26.57 2.19 -6.76
N ALA A 185 -26.89 2.04 -5.47
CA ALA A 185 -27.89 2.85 -4.80
C ALA A 185 -27.52 4.34 -4.77
N ASN A 186 -26.25 4.66 -4.52
CA ASN A 186 -25.76 6.04 -4.43
C ASN A 186 -25.64 6.68 -5.81
N ILE A 187 -25.17 5.93 -6.81
CA ILE A 187 -25.14 6.38 -8.21
C ILE A 187 -26.56 6.68 -8.72
N LYS A 188 -27.55 5.81 -8.42
CA LYS A 188 -28.96 6.04 -8.77
C LYS A 188 -29.54 7.24 -8.02
N ALA A 189 -29.25 7.37 -6.72
CA ALA A 189 -29.74 8.49 -5.91
C ALA A 189 -29.18 9.84 -6.39
N ALA A 190 -27.94 9.87 -6.88
CA ALA A 190 -27.33 11.05 -7.51
C ALA A 190 -27.96 11.39 -8.89
N GLY A 191 -28.79 10.52 -9.45
CA GLY A 191 -29.53 10.77 -10.69
C GLY A 191 -28.72 10.51 -11.97
N PHE A 192 -27.66 9.71 -11.90
CA PHE A 192 -26.98 9.26 -13.12
C PHE A 192 -27.87 8.32 -13.93
N THR A 193 -27.76 8.42 -15.25
CA THR A 193 -28.33 7.49 -16.22
C THR A 193 -27.28 6.49 -16.68
N LEU A 194 -27.72 5.34 -17.20
CA LEU A 194 -26.80 4.34 -17.76
C LEU A 194 -25.99 4.88 -18.95
N ALA A 195 -26.58 5.78 -19.75
CA ALA A 195 -25.90 6.41 -20.88
C ALA A 195 -24.77 7.34 -20.43
N GLU A 196 -24.93 8.05 -19.30
CA GLU A 196 -23.86 8.86 -18.71
C GLU A 196 -22.73 7.97 -18.16
N LEU A 197 -23.07 6.90 -17.43
CA LEU A 197 -22.06 5.97 -16.87
C LEU A 197 -21.28 5.20 -17.94
N ALA A 198 -21.91 4.92 -19.09
CA ALA A 198 -21.26 4.25 -20.20
C ALA A 198 -20.20 5.12 -20.89
N ARG A 199 -20.24 6.45 -20.72
CA ARG A 199 -19.26 7.39 -21.28
C ARG A 199 -18.03 7.57 -20.40
N ILE A 200 -18.05 7.04 -19.18
CA ILE A 200 -16.87 7.06 -18.30
C ILE A 200 -15.93 5.95 -18.81
N GLU A 201 -14.93 6.38 -19.56
CA GLU A 201 -13.80 5.54 -20.00
C GLU A 201 -12.92 5.25 -18.78
N VAL A 202 -12.60 3.96 -18.59
CA VAL A 202 -11.81 3.45 -17.46
C VAL A 202 -10.83 2.42 -18.00
#